data_AF-T1BWG1-F1
#
_entry.id   AF-T1BWG1-F1
#
_cell.length_a   1.000
_cell.length_b   1.000
_cell.length_c   1.000
_cell.angle_alpha   90.00
_cell.angle_beta   90.00
_cell.angle_gamma   90.00
#
_symmetry.space_group_name_H-M   'P 1'
#
loop_
_entity.id
_entity.type
_entity.pdbx_description
1 polymer ?
#
loop_
_entity_poly.entity_id
_entity_poly.type
_entity_poly.pdbx_seq_one_letter_code
_entity_poly.pdbx_strand_id
1 'polypeptide(L)'
;MIATAIDKKRRIDPSYEIYLGLYQALTGPEDRQKIFREFSPGFFDLIVVDECHRGSADEDAAWREILDYFSAATQIGLTATPKETKYVSNIHYFGPSVYTYSLKLGIQDGFLAPYKVINVHIDVDVEGYRPPQGKTDIEGEEIPDRIYNQTDFDRNLVIDDRTKLVAKRVTEFLKESGDRFQKTILF
;
A
#
# COMPACT_ATOMS: atom_id res chain seq x y z
N MET A 1 7.98 -8.06 -28.48
CA MET A 1 8.57 -6.78 -28.06
C MET A 1 7.39 -5.89 -27.68
N ILE A 2 7.29 -5.44 -26.43
CA ILE A 2 6.21 -4.53 -26.03
C ILE A 2 6.52 -3.18 -26.68
N ALA A 3 5.58 -2.63 -27.45
CA ALA A 3 5.76 -1.32 -28.06
C ALA A 3 5.75 -0.25 -26.97
N THR A 4 6.76 0.60 -26.94
CA THR A 4 6.84 1.72 -26.01
C THR A 4 6.35 2.97 -26.72
N ALA A 5 5.29 3.59 -26.20
CA ALA A 5 4.75 4.84 -26.75
C ALA A 5 5.68 6.05 -26.55
N ILE A 6 6.81 5.89 -25.85
CA ILE A 6 7.78 6.94 -25.54
C ILE A 6 9.05 6.69 -26.34
N ASP A 7 9.44 7.64 -27.18
CA ASP A 7 10.69 7.59 -27.95
C ASP A 7 11.93 7.84 -27.07
N LYS A 8 13.14 7.63 -27.63
CA LYS A 8 14.41 7.87 -26.91
C LYS A 8 14.62 9.31 -26.45
N LYS A 9 13.81 10.27 -26.91
CA LYS A 9 13.80 11.69 -26.55
C LYS A 9 12.63 12.04 -25.61
N ARG A 10 11.95 11.03 -25.04
CA ARG A 10 10.76 11.16 -24.18
C ARG A 10 9.54 11.79 -24.86
N ARG A 11 9.47 11.77 -26.19
CA ARG A 11 8.28 12.22 -26.92
C ARG A 11 7.30 11.07 -27.06
N ILE A 12 6.02 11.39 -26.96
CA ILE A 12 4.96 10.41 -27.06
C ILE A 12 4.53 10.24 -28.50
N ASP A 13 4.37 9.00 -28.92
CA ASP A 13 3.75 8.64 -30.18
C ASP A 13 2.21 8.61 -30.00
N PRO A 14 1.47 9.54 -30.63
CA PRO A 14 0.01 9.65 -30.48
C PRO A 14 -0.75 8.62 -31.35
N SER A 15 -0.06 7.74 -32.09
CA SER A 15 -0.70 6.80 -33.02
C SER A 15 -1.33 5.56 -32.36
N TYR A 16 -1.09 5.36 -31.07
CA TYR A 16 -1.69 4.26 -30.32
C TYR A 16 -3.09 4.65 -29.82
N GLU A 17 -3.95 3.65 -29.66
CA GLU A 17 -5.31 3.86 -29.13
C GLU A 17 -5.40 3.58 -27.62
N ILE A 18 -4.46 2.80 -27.07
CA ILE A 18 -4.44 2.40 -25.65
C ILE A 18 -3.05 2.67 -25.09
N TYR A 19 -3.02 3.38 -23.97
CA TYR A 19 -1.80 3.75 -23.25
C TYR A 19 -1.82 3.16 -21.84
N LEU A 20 -0.70 2.58 -21.44
CA LEU A 20 -0.49 2.08 -20.08
C LEU A 20 0.69 2.84 -19.48
N GLY A 21 0.51 3.38 -18.28
CA GLY A 21 1.53 4.19 -17.61
C GLY A 21 1.49 3.99 -16.11
N LEU A 22 2.68 4.03 -15.50
CA LEU A 22 2.83 4.13 -14.05
C LEU A 22 2.86 5.61 -13.67
N TYR A 23 2.27 5.98 -12.54
CA TYR A 23 2.27 7.37 -12.05
C TYR A 23 3.66 7.99 -12.02
N GLN A 24 4.63 7.27 -11.42
CA GLN A 24 6.03 7.69 -11.31
C GLN A 24 6.72 7.90 -12.66
N ALA A 25 6.20 7.29 -13.74
CA ALA A 25 6.74 7.48 -15.08
C ALA A 25 6.12 8.69 -15.79
N LEU A 26 4.91 9.10 -15.40
CA LEU A 26 4.15 10.18 -16.03
C LEU A 26 4.41 11.55 -15.40
N THR A 27 4.83 11.59 -14.13
CA THR A 27 5.00 12.83 -13.36
C THR A 27 6.35 12.90 -12.65
N GLY A 28 6.71 14.10 -12.20
CA GLY A 28 7.92 14.40 -11.43
C GLY A 28 7.88 15.84 -10.89
N PRO A 29 8.80 16.19 -9.97
CA PRO A 29 8.81 17.51 -9.34
C PRO A 29 8.96 18.69 -10.31
N GLU A 30 9.61 18.48 -11.46
CA GLU A 30 9.81 19.53 -12.47
C GLU A 30 8.86 19.34 -13.65
N ASP A 31 8.36 20.43 -14.25
CA ASP A 31 7.43 20.35 -15.38
C ASP A 31 7.97 19.56 -16.58
N ARG A 32 9.29 19.60 -16.83
CA ARG A 32 9.92 18.80 -17.90
C ARG A 32 9.83 17.28 -17.67
N GLN A 33 9.48 16.85 -16.47
CA GLN A 33 9.31 15.45 -16.10
C GLN A 33 7.84 15.01 -16.17
N LYS A 34 6.91 15.95 -16.37
CA LYS A 34 5.47 15.70 -16.50
C LYS A 34 5.13 15.32 -17.95
N ILE A 35 5.51 14.10 -18.30
CA ILE A 35 5.33 13.52 -19.64
C ILE A 35 3.87 13.60 -20.10
N PHE A 36 2.91 13.49 -19.18
CA PHE A 36 1.48 13.56 -19.52
C PHE A 36 1.07 14.85 -20.25
N ARG A 37 1.83 15.94 -20.09
CA ARG A 37 1.57 17.24 -20.76
C ARG A 37 1.96 17.27 -22.24
N GLU A 38 2.63 16.24 -22.75
CA GLU A 38 2.87 16.05 -24.19
C GLU A 38 1.57 15.67 -24.94
N PHE A 39 0.60 15.07 -24.22
CA PHE A 39 -0.74 14.89 -24.75
C PHE A 39 -1.54 16.19 -24.58
N SER A 40 -2.46 16.47 -25.51
CA SER A 40 -3.43 17.55 -25.28
C SER A 40 -4.42 17.20 -24.15
N PRO A 41 -4.98 18.18 -23.43
CA PRO A 41 -5.95 17.93 -22.35
C PRO A 41 -7.18 17.10 -22.75
N GLY A 42 -7.59 17.17 -24.02
CA GLY A 42 -8.71 16.40 -24.58
C GLY A 42 -8.28 15.18 -25.40
N PHE A 43 -7.06 14.67 -25.20
CA PHE A 43 -6.55 13.54 -25.99
C PHE A 43 -7.24 12.22 -25.65
N PHE A 44 -7.59 12.00 -24.38
CA PHE A 44 -8.22 10.78 -23.93
C PHE A 44 -9.73 10.96 -23.76
N ASP A 45 -10.50 9.98 -24.23
CA ASP A 45 -11.94 9.88 -23.97
C ASP A 45 -12.22 9.16 -22.64
N LEU A 46 -11.34 8.25 -22.23
CA LEU A 46 -11.46 7.41 -21.03
C LEU A 46 -10.11 7.23 -20.32
N ILE A 47 -10.12 7.37 -19.00
CA ILE A 47 -9.00 7.07 -18.12
C ILE A 47 -9.46 6.07 -17.06
N VAL A 48 -8.72 4.99 -16.90
CA VAL A 48 -8.93 4.00 -15.83
C VAL A 48 -7.77 4.09 -14.86
N VAL A 49 -8.09 4.29 -13.58
CA VAL A 49 -7.14 4.38 -12.49
C VAL A 49 -7.23 3.12 -11.65
N ASP A 50 -6.15 2.34 -11.62
CA ASP A 50 -6.02 1.22 -10.69
C ASP A 50 -5.53 1.70 -9.32
N GLU A 51 -5.97 1.01 -8.27
CA GLU A 51 -5.69 1.33 -6.87
C GLU A 51 -5.84 2.82 -6.55
N CYS A 52 -7.00 3.37 -6.93
CA CYS A 52 -7.38 4.79 -6.79
C CYS A 52 -7.51 5.23 -5.33
N HIS A 53 -6.84 4.57 -4.38
CA HIS A 53 -6.84 4.85 -2.96
C HIS A 53 -5.44 5.15 -2.38
N ARG A 54 -4.36 4.96 -3.16
CA ARG A 54 -2.98 4.99 -2.67
C ARG A 54 -2.29 6.33 -2.98
N GLY A 55 -1.91 7.04 -1.92
CA GLY A 55 -0.99 8.16 -2.01
C GLY A 55 -0.57 8.66 -0.61
N SER A 56 0.71 9.00 -0.46
CA SER A 56 1.12 10.06 0.48
C SER A 56 0.52 11.40 0.01
N ALA A 57 0.58 12.47 0.83
CA ALA A 57 0.09 13.79 0.39
C ALA A 57 0.72 14.26 -0.94
N ASP A 58 1.98 13.89 -1.20
CA ASP A 58 2.70 14.25 -2.42
C ASP A 58 2.28 13.40 -3.62
N GLU A 59 2.11 12.08 -3.41
CA GLU A 59 1.56 11.19 -4.45
C GLU A 59 0.10 11.57 -4.77
N ASP A 60 -0.64 12.01 -3.75
CA ASP A 60 -2.01 12.50 -3.87
C ASP A 60 -2.10 13.74 -4.75
N ALA A 61 -1.17 14.68 -4.56
CA ALA A 61 -1.07 15.86 -5.41
C ALA A 61 -0.72 15.49 -6.87
N ALA A 62 0.17 14.52 -7.06
CA ALA A 62 0.67 14.16 -8.38
C ALA A 62 -0.37 13.45 -9.26
N TRP A 63 -1.16 12.50 -8.71
CA TRP A 63 -2.22 11.86 -9.51
C TRP A 63 -3.36 12.84 -9.79
N ARG A 64 -3.70 13.71 -8.82
CA ARG A 64 -4.76 14.70 -8.98
C ARG A 64 -4.43 15.70 -10.08
N GLU A 65 -3.18 16.14 -10.18
CA GLU A 65 -2.72 17.00 -11.28
C GLU A 65 -2.97 16.37 -12.66
N ILE A 66 -2.68 15.08 -12.81
CA ILE A 66 -2.89 14.35 -14.07
C ILE A 66 -4.38 14.26 -14.39
N LEU A 67 -5.21 13.90 -13.41
CA LEU A 67 -6.64 13.73 -13.63
C LEU A 67 -7.37 15.06 -13.87
N ASP A 68 -6.95 16.14 -13.20
CA ASP A 68 -7.47 17.49 -13.44
C ASP A 68 -7.09 17.97 -14.86
N TYR A 69 -5.88 17.64 -15.33
CA TYR A 69 -5.42 17.98 -16.69
C TYR A 69 -6.29 17.32 -17.76
N PHE A 70 -6.66 16.05 -17.58
CA PHE A 70 -7.54 15.31 -18.48
C PHE A 70 -9.01 15.31 -18.00
N SER A 71 -9.48 16.45 -17.49
CA SER A 71 -10.83 16.59 -16.93
C SER A 71 -11.97 16.38 -17.93
N ALA A 72 -11.69 16.44 -19.24
CA ALA A 72 -12.68 16.14 -20.28
C ALA A 72 -12.93 14.63 -20.47
N ALA A 73 -11.98 13.78 -20.06
CA ALA A 73 -12.11 12.34 -20.17
C ALA A 73 -13.11 11.80 -19.15
N THR A 74 -13.80 10.71 -19.48
CA THR A 74 -14.47 9.90 -18.45
C THR A 74 -13.41 9.23 -17.57
N GLN A 75 -13.57 9.27 -16.25
CA GLN A 75 -12.56 8.75 -15.32
C GLN A 75 -13.17 7.67 -14.41
N ILE A 76 -12.58 6.48 -14.43
CA ILE A 76 -13.03 5.32 -13.65
C ILE A 76 -11.93 4.93 -12.66
N GLY A 77 -12.22 5.04 -11.36
CA GLY A 77 -11.34 4.57 -10.29
C GLY A 77 -11.69 3.15 -9.85
N LEU A 78 -10.68 2.30 -9.74
CA LEU A 78 -10.75 0.95 -9.21
C LEU A 78 -9.99 0.87 -7.89
N THR A 79 -10.56 0.24 -6.87
CA THR A 79 -9.89 0.05 -5.57
C THR A 79 -10.32 -1.24 -4.91
N ALA A 80 -9.36 -1.97 -4.34
CA ALA A 80 -9.64 -3.12 -3.48
C ALA A 80 -9.94 -2.73 -2.01
N THR A 81 -9.53 -1.53 -1.59
CA THR A 81 -9.75 -1.03 -0.22
C THR A 81 -10.47 0.32 -0.25
N PRO A 82 -11.82 0.33 -0.20
CA PRO A 82 -12.54 1.58 0.01
C PRO A 82 -12.28 2.05 1.43
N LYS A 83 -11.33 2.98 1.62
CA LYS A 83 -11.06 3.59 2.92
C LYS A 83 -11.98 4.78 3.13
N GLU A 84 -12.89 4.69 4.10
CA GLU A 84 -13.51 5.86 4.73
C GLU A 84 -12.63 6.32 5.89
N THR A 85 -11.63 7.15 5.63
CA THR A 85 -10.98 7.91 6.71
C THR A 85 -11.04 9.39 6.39
N LYS A 86 -10.99 10.23 7.44
CA LYS A 86 -11.00 11.69 7.36
C LYS A 86 -9.88 12.30 6.48
N TYR A 87 -8.92 11.50 6.04
CA TYR A 87 -7.66 11.93 5.43
C TYR A 87 -7.41 11.35 4.03
N VAL A 88 -8.32 10.53 3.49
CA VAL A 88 -8.11 9.84 2.20
C VAL A 88 -8.94 10.53 1.11
N SER A 89 -8.22 11.11 0.15
CA SER A 89 -8.67 12.04 -0.92
C SER A 89 -9.62 11.43 -1.97
N ASN A 90 -9.78 10.10 -2.01
CA ASN A 90 -10.30 9.45 -3.21
C ASN A 90 -11.82 9.45 -3.34
N ILE A 91 -12.54 9.30 -2.22
CA ILE A 91 -14.00 9.51 -2.21
C ILE A 91 -14.32 10.98 -2.50
N HIS A 92 -13.44 11.90 -2.09
CA HIS A 92 -13.63 13.33 -2.38
C HIS A 92 -13.52 13.62 -3.89
N TYR A 93 -12.65 12.91 -4.61
CA TYR A 93 -12.50 13.07 -6.05
C TYR A 93 -13.52 12.25 -6.87
N PHE A 94 -13.58 10.93 -6.66
CA PHE A 94 -14.42 10.03 -7.45
C PHE A 94 -15.88 9.94 -6.97
N GLY A 95 -16.17 10.44 -5.76
CA GLY A 95 -17.49 10.29 -5.16
C GLY A 95 -17.78 8.88 -4.63
N PRO A 96 -19.05 8.56 -4.33
CA PRO A 96 -19.44 7.24 -3.83
C PRO A 96 -19.24 6.15 -4.89
N SER A 97 -18.96 4.92 -4.45
CA SER A 97 -18.78 3.80 -5.36
C SER A 97 -20.08 3.49 -6.11
N VAL A 98 -19.98 3.37 -7.43
CA VAL A 98 -21.11 2.94 -8.28
C VAL A 98 -21.43 1.45 -8.11
N TYR A 99 -20.45 0.66 -7.66
CA TYR A 99 -20.59 -0.76 -7.38
C TYR A 99 -19.57 -1.21 -6.34
N THR A 100 -19.88 -2.24 -5.57
CA THR A 100 -18.96 -2.82 -4.59
C THR A 100 -19.15 -4.34 -4.54
N TYR A 101 -18.08 -5.06 -4.85
CA TYR A 101 -18.01 -6.50 -4.71
C TYR A 101 -17.13 -6.86 -3.52
N SER A 102 -17.77 -7.16 -2.39
CA SER A 102 -17.07 -7.33 -1.11
C SER A 102 -16.30 -8.66 -1.01
N LEU A 103 -15.28 -8.70 -0.14
CA LEU A 103 -14.60 -9.94 0.24
C LEU A 103 -15.59 -11.03 0.69
N LYS A 104 -16.62 -10.65 1.46
CA LYS A 104 -17.67 -11.57 1.92
C LYS A 104 -18.41 -12.20 0.74
N LEU A 105 -18.84 -11.39 -0.22
CA LEU A 105 -19.57 -11.87 -1.40
C LEU A 105 -18.68 -12.76 -2.26
N GLY A 106 -17.42 -12.36 -2.49
CA GLY A 106 -16.44 -13.18 -3.19
C GLY A 106 -16.19 -14.56 -2.55
N ILE A 107 -16.21 -14.65 -1.22
CA ILE A 107 -16.13 -15.93 -0.50
C ILE A 107 -17.41 -16.75 -0.67
N GLN A 108 -18.59 -16.11 -0.55
CA GLN A 108 -19.89 -16.78 -0.68
C GLN A 108 -20.12 -17.35 -2.08
N ASP A 109 -19.69 -16.63 -3.11
CA ASP A 109 -19.82 -17.03 -4.51
C ASP A 109 -18.73 -18.02 -4.95
N GLY A 110 -17.76 -18.34 -4.07
CA GLY A 110 -16.70 -19.31 -4.32
C GLY A 110 -15.53 -18.78 -5.17
N PHE A 111 -15.45 -17.47 -5.41
CA PHE A 111 -14.34 -16.85 -6.13
C PHE A 111 -13.14 -16.51 -5.24
N LEU A 112 -13.33 -16.34 -3.93
CA LEU A 112 -12.29 -16.03 -2.95
C LEU A 112 -12.21 -17.11 -1.86
N ALA A 113 -11.00 -17.38 -1.38
CA ALA A 113 -10.79 -18.36 -0.32
C ALA A 113 -11.31 -17.84 1.04
N PRO A 114 -12.03 -18.66 1.82
CA PRO A 114 -12.33 -18.32 3.20
C PRO A 114 -11.05 -18.30 4.04
N TYR A 115 -11.05 -17.53 5.13
CA TYR A 115 -9.91 -17.41 6.03
C TYR A 115 -10.33 -17.58 7.49
N LYS A 116 -9.35 -17.92 8.34
CA LYS A 116 -9.50 -17.99 9.78
C LYS A 116 -8.53 -17.02 10.43
N VAL A 117 -9.03 -16.17 11.31
CA VAL A 117 -8.21 -15.27 12.12
C VAL A 117 -7.79 -16.00 13.40
N ILE A 118 -6.49 -16.02 13.67
CA ILE A 118 -5.93 -16.56 14.91
C ILE A 118 -5.16 -15.42 15.56
N ASN A 119 -5.74 -14.86 16.63
CA ASN A 119 -5.09 -13.81 17.41
C ASN A 119 -4.23 -14.45 18.50
N VAL A 120 -2.93 -14.12 18.50
CA VAL A 120 -1.98 -14.53 19.53
C VAL A 120 -1.57 -13.27 20.28
N HIS A 121 -1.71 -13.30 21.60
CA HIS A 121 -1.29 -12.21 22.47
C HIS A 121 0.07 -12.57 23.07
N ILE A 122 1.00 -11.63 23.02
CA ILE A 122 2.30 -11.71 23.69
C ILE A 122 2.26 -10.69 24.83
N ASP A 123 2.70 -11.06 26.03
CA ASP A 123 2.60 -10.20 27.22
C ASP A 123 3.19 -8.81 26.97
N VAL A 124 4.38 -8.72 26.36
CA VAL A 124 5.02 -7.43 26.03
C VAL A 124 4.25 -6.61 24.99
N ASP A 125 3.46 -7.25 24.12
CA ASP A 125 2.61 -6.57 23.13
C ASP A 125 1.31 -6.06 23.73
N VAL A 126 0.84 -6.67 24.82
CA VAL A 126 -0.40 -6.28 25.50
C VAL A 126 -0.13 -5.26 26.60
N GLU A 127 0.87 -5.52 27.44
CA GLU A 127 1.19 -4.73 28.63
C GLU A 127 2.21 -3.61 28.34
N GLY A 128 2.93 -3.72 27.23
CA GLY A 128 4.07 -2.89 26.92
C GLY A 128 5.34 -3.38 27.62
N TYR A 129 6.46 -2.75 27.28
CA TYR A 129 7.77 -3.06 27.84
C TYR A 129 8.35 -1.83 28.52
N ARG A 130 8.77 -1.95 29.78
CA ARG A 130 9.56 -0.93 30.48
C ARG A 130 10.95 -1.50 30.76
N PRO A 131 12.03 -0.87 30.30
CA PRO A 131 13.38 -1.36 30.55
C PRO A 131 13.69 -1.30 32.06
N PRO A 132 14.38 -2.30 32.62
CA PRO A 132 15.00 -2.20 33.93
C PRO A 132 15.95 -0.99 34.00
N GLN A 133 16.10 -0.40 35.18
CA GLN A 133 16.98 0.74 35.39
C GLN A 133 18.43 0.43 34.97
N GLY A 134 19.03 1.32 34.18
CA GLY A 134 20.41 1.16 33.68
C GLY A 134 20.55 0.11 32.59
N LYS A 135 19.45 -0.40 32.01
CA LYS A 135 19.54 -1.31 30.87
C LYS A 135 20.07 -0.56 29.66
N THR A 136 21.13 -1.09 29.05
CA THR A 136 21.67 -0.59 27.80
C THR A 136 21.19 -1.41 26.61
N ASP A 137 21.24 -0.83 25.42
CA ASP A 137 21.10 -1.56 24.17
C ASP A 137 22.40 -2.32 23.82
N ILE A 138 22.44 -2.87 22.59
CA ILE A 138 23.59 -3.62 22.08
C ILE A 138 24.82 -2.75 21.81
N GLU A 139 24.64 -1.44 21.67
CA GLU A 139 25.73 -0.47 21.44
C GLU A 139 26.24 0.13 22.77
N GLY A 140 25.55 -0.16 23.88
CA GLY A 140 25.91 0.29 25.22
C GLY A 140 25.21 1.59 25.63
N GLU A 141 24.28 2.09 24.83
CA GLU A 141 23.50 3.30 25.13
C GLU A 141 22.36 2.96 26.09
N GLU A 142 22.13 3.80 27.09
CA GLU A 142 21.08 3.57 28.08
C GLU A 142 19.70 3.73 27.43
N ILE A 143 18.83 2.72 27.61
CA ILE A 143 17.47 2.75 27.08
C ILE A 143 16.63 3.66 27.98
N PRO A 144 15.99 4.71 27.43
CA PRO A 144 15.16 5.62 28.21
C PRO A 144 14.11 4.89 29.05
N ASP A 145 14.01 5.24 30.33
CA ASP A 145 13.02 4.67 31.24
C ASP A 145 11.61 5.19 30.93
N ARG A 146 10.95 4.50 29.99
CA ARG A 146 9.53 4.70 29.65
C ARG A 146 8.86 3.39 29.27
N ILE A 147 7.54 3.42 29.14
CA ILE A 147 6.79 2.30 28.59
C ILE A 147 6.83 2.39 27.06
N TYR A 148 7.34 1.33 26.45
CA TYR A 148 7.34 1.08 25.02
C TYR A 148 6.16 0.17 24.67
N ASN A 149 5.52 0.40 23.53
CA ASN A 149 4.37 -0.38 23.07
C ASN A 149 4.53 -0.80 21.61
N GLN A 150 3.49 -1.40 21.02
CA GLN A 150 3.52 -1.88 19.63
C GLN A 150 3.90 -0.82 18.59
N THR A 151 3.63 0.47 18.84
CA THR A 151 4.02 1.56 17.92
C THR A 151 5.51 1.91 18.02
N ASP A 152 6.16 1.53 19.13
CA ASP A 152 7.59 1.69 19.33
C ASP A 152 8.39 0.46 18.87
N PHE A 153 7.81 -0.73 18.98
CA PHE A 153 8.48 -1.97 18.60
C PHE A 153 8.81 -1.98 17.11
N ASP A 154 9.98 -2.52 16.78
CA ASP A 154 10.53 -2.63 15.42
C ASP A 154 10.79 -1.27 14.71
N ARG A 155 10.59 -0.14 15.42
CA ARG A 155 10.94 1.22 14.97
C ARG A 155 11.97 1.88 15.87
N ASN A 156 11.65 1.98 17.15
CA ASN A 156 12.44 2.65 18.16
C ASN A 156 13.14 1.64 19.08
N LEU A 157 12.57 0.44 19.22
CA LEU A 157 13.07 -0.59 20.11
C LEU A 157 12.86 -1.97 19.49
N VAL A 158 13.93 -2.76 19.39
CA VAL A 158 13.86 -4.17 19.00
C VAL A 158 14.03 -5.02 20.25
N ILE A 159 13.10 -5.95 20.46
CA ILE A 159 13.15 -6.90 21.58
C ILE A 159 13.42 -8.30 21.00
N ASP A 160 14.67 -8.73 20.98
CA ASP A 160 15.08 -9.99 20.35
C ASP A 160 14.29 -11.21 20.86
N ASP A 161 14.00 -11.26 22.16
CA ASP A 161 13.25 -12.38 22.74
C ASP A 161 11.79 -12.42 22.28
N ARG A 162 11.21 -11.26 21.96
CA ARG A 162 9.89 -11.17 21.29
C ARG A 162 9.98 -11.77 19.89
N THR A 163 10.98 -11.40 19.11
CA THR A 163 11.18 -11.93 17.75
C THR A 163 11.38 -13.45 17.76
N LYS A 164 12.20 -13.97 18.68
CA LYS A 164 12.39 -15.42 18.87
C LYS A 164 11.09 -16.11 19.28
N LEU A 165 10.29 -15.49 20.15
CA LEU A 165 9.00 -16.03 20.58
C LEU A 165 7.99 -16.09 19.43
N VAL A 166 7.88 -15.02 18.63
CA VAL A 166 7.03 -14.98 17.43
C VAL A 166 7.46 -16.07 16.44
N ALA A 167 8.76 -16.16 16.13
CA ALA A 167 9.30 -17.15 15.21
C ALA A 167 9.05 -18.59 15.70
N LYS A 168 9.22 -18.83 17.00
CA LYS A 168 8.92 -20.11 17.63
C LYS A 168 7.43 -20.45 17.48
N ARG A 169 6.53 -19.51 17.81
CA ARG A 169 5.09 -19.74 17.73
C ARG A 169 4.61 -20.01 16.29
N VAL A 170 5.11 -19.26 15.31
CA VAL A 170 4.81 -19.49 13.89
C VAL A 170 5.30 -20.88 13.46
N THR A 171 6.52 -21.26 13.86
CA THR A 171 7.08 -22.58 13.54
C THR A 171 6.28 -23.72 14.16
N GLU A 172 5.83 -23.56 15.41
CA GLU A 172 4.96 -24.53 16.09
C GLU A 172 3.61 -24.63 15.38
N PHE A 173 2.98 -23.49 15.04
CA PHE A 173 1.73 -23.46 14.31
C PHE A 173 1.80 -24.18 12.95
N LEU A 174 2.85 -23.96 12.16
CA LEU A 174 3.05 -24.65 10.88
C LEU A 174 3.31 -26.16 11.04
N LYS A 175 3.87 -26.59 12.17
CA LYS A 175 4.00 -28.03 12.48
C LYS A 175 2.66 -28.63 12.89
N GLU A 176 1.90 -27.90 13.71
CA GLU A 176 0.58 -28.30 14.22
C GLU A 176 -0.49 -28.34 13.11
N SER A 177 -0.33 -27.54 12.05
CA SER A 177 -1.28 -27.50 10.91
C SER A 177 -1.29 -28.78 10.07
N GLY A 178 -0.30 -29.67 10.24
CA GLY A 178 -0.13 -30.90 9.46
C GLY A 178 0.62 -30.72 8.14
N ASP A 179 0.94 -29.48 7.74
CA ASP A 179 1.79 -29.18 6.59
C ASP A 179 2.75 -28.03 6.89
N ARG A 180 3.99 -28.40 7.24
CA ARG A 180 5.06 -27.47 7.59
C ARG A 180 5.54 -26.60 6.43
N PHE A 181 5.29 -27.01 5.18
CA PHE A 181 5.78 -26.33 3.98
C PHE A 181 4.73 -25.38 3.36
N GLN A 182 3.63 -25.14 4.06
CA GLN A 182 2.66 -24.12 3.67
C GLN A 182 3.37 -22.78 3.43
N LYS A 183 3.20 -22.24 2.21
CA LYS A 183 3.73 -20.93 1.85
C LYS A 183 3.21 -19.90 2.85
N THR A 184 4.13 -19.26 3.54
CA THR A 184 3.84 -18.30 4.62
C THR A 184 4.52 -16.98 4.30
N ILE A 185 3.79 -15.88 4.46
CA ILE A 185 4.31 -14.52 4.34
C ILE A 185 4.26 -13.90 5.75
N LEU A 186 5.40 -13.38 6.20
CA LEU A 186 5.52 -12.61 7.44
C LEU A 186 5.70 -11.14 7.04
N PHE A 187 4.81 -10.28 7.55
CA PHE A 187 4.86 -8.83 7.33
C PHE A 187 5.52 -8.14 8.51
#